data_AF-A0A916H3T7-F1
#
_entry.id   AF-A0A916H3T7-F1
#
_cell.length_a   1.000
_cell.length_b   1.000
_cell.length_c   1.000
_cell.angle_alpha   90.00
_cell.angle_beta   90.00
_cell.angle_gamma   90.00
#
_symmetry.space_group_name_H-M   'P 1'
#
loop_
_entity.id
_entity.type
_entity.pdbx_description
1 polymer ?
#
loop_
_entity_poly.entity_id
_entity_poly.type
_entity_poly.pdbx_seq_one_letter_code
_entity_poly.pdbx_strand_id
1 'polypeptide(L)'
;MNNDEKSKDPSSSTEAITSRKLSITENIATKLGDLIDPRRTVPLDKRLAKLTPEQKEQLQTIEDKAITNFVGMIDELESALGMLRIGYHVGWKVIYMVHSKKTVRKYEEILDIKVREIFPERGPSADRSVGLALADKFSNFWKVVSGEIKIDHRREII
;
A
#
# COMPACT_ATOMS: atom_id res chain seq x y z
N MET A 1 -65.69 37.58 0.97
CA MET A 1 -65.13 36.24 0.69
C MET A 1 -63.85 36.47 -0.11
N ASN A 2 -62.82 37.09 0.46
CA ASN A 2 -61.79 36.55 1.36
C ASN A 2 -61.12 35.27 0.83
N ASN A 3 -59.84 35.46 0.46
CA ASN A 3 -58.68 34.59 0.69
C ASN A 3 -58.50 33.41 -0.28
N ASP A 4 -57.30 33.05 -0.74
CA ASP A 4 -55.95 33.59 -0.61
C ASP A 4 -55.12 32.89 -1.70
N GLU A 5 -54.18 33.62 -2.30
CA GLU A 5 -52.98 33.01 -2.89
C GLU A 5 -52.27 32.19 -1.81
N LYS A 6 -51.99 30.91 -2.09
CA LYS A 6 -50.91 30.20 -1.39
C LYS A 6 -50.22 29.22 -2.32
N SER A 7 -49.10 29.69 -2.86
CA SER A 7 -47.83 28.97 -2.95
C SER A 7 -47.89 27.57 -2.32
N LYS A 8 -47.84 26.52 -3.15
CA LYS A 8 -47.42 25.19 -2.70
C LYS A 8 -45.95 25.03 -3.02
N ASP A 9 -45.14 25.10 -1.97
CA ASP A 9 -43.71 24.80 -1.93
C ASP A 9 -43.35 23.52 -2.70
N PRO A 10 -42.23 23.50 -3.44
CA PRO A 10 -41.66 22.28 -4.00
C PRO A 10 -40.81 21.60 -2.92
N SER A 11 -41.43 21.15 -1.82
CA SER A 11 -40.75 20.38 -0.78
C SER A 11 -41.48 19.06 -0.51
N SER A 12 -41.52 18.18 -1.50
CA SER A 12 -42.04 16.82 -1.33
C SER A 12 -41.38 15.79 -2.26
N SER A 13 -40.14 16.02 -2.70
CA SER A 13 -39.39 15.09 -3.54
C SER A 13 -38.18 14.44 -2.84
N THR A 14 -38.03 14.62 -1.52
CA THR A 14 -36.84 14.17 -0.78
C THR A 14 -37.05 12.92 0.09
N GLU A 15 -38.13 12.16 -0.10
CA GLU A 15 -38.39 10.95 0.71
C GLU A 15 -38.58 9.66 -0.10
N ALA A 16 -38.11 9.61 -1.35
CA ALA A 16 -38.16 8.40 -2.16
C ALA A 16 -36.85 8.14 -2.92
N ILE A 17 -35.71 8.19 -2.24
CA ILE A 17 -34.54 7.42 -2.68
C ILE A 17 -34.49 6.17 -1.83
N THR A 18 -35.19 5.19 -2.40
CA THR A 18 -35.44 3.83 -1.94
C THR A 18 -34.18 3.20 -1.34
N SER A 19 -34.32 2.73 -0.10
CA SER A 19 -33.41 1.82 0.58
C SER A 19 -33.33 0.48 -0.19
N ARG A 20 -32.55 0.46 -1.27
CA ARG A 20 -32.28 -0.78 -2.00
C ARG A 20 -31.43 -1.67 -1.09
N LYS A 21 -32.02 -2.76 -0.57
CA LYS A 21 -31.25 -3.83 0.07
C LYS A 21 -30.27 -4.36 -0.97
N LEU A 22 -28.99 -4.04 -0.78
CA LEU A 22 -27.88 -4.56 -1.57
C LEU A 22 -27.98 -6.10 -1.59
N SER A 23 -27.75 -6.70 -2.74
CA SER A 23 -27.69 -8.17 -2.87
C SER A 23 -26.54 -8.74 -2.05
N ILE A 24 -26.55 -10.04 -1.78
CA ILE A 24 -25.51 -10.71 -0.97
C ILE A 24 -24.12 -10.46 -1.56
N THR A 25 -23.98 -10.47 -2.89
CA THR A 25 -22.73 -10.19 -3.60
C THR A 25 -22.30 -8.74 -3.48
N GLU A 26 -23.23 -7.78 -3.57
CA GLU A 26 -22.93 -6.35 -3.39
C GLU A 26 -22.58 -6.01 -1.94
N ASN A 27 -23.20 -6.67 -0.95
CA ASN A 27 -22.84 -6.55 0.47
C ASN A 27 -21.46 -7.15 0.78
N ILE A 28 -21.08 -8.23 0.10
CA ILE A 28 -19.75 -8.82 0.23
C ILE A 28 -18.70 -7.94 -0.45
N ALA A 29 -18.99 -7.39 -1.63
CA ALA A 29 -18.13 -6.46 -2.34
C ALA A 29 -17.93 -5.14 -1.59
N THR A 30 -19.00 -4.54 -1.03
CA THR A 30 -18.90 -3.34 -0.17
C THR A 30 -18.19 -3.63 1.15
N LYS A 31 -18.48 -4.76 1.81
CA LYS A 31 -17.68 -5.18 2.98
C LYS A 31 -16.23 -5.43 2.64
N LEU A 32 -15.91 -5.98 1.46
CA LEU A 32 -14.54 -6.12 0.97
C LEU A 32 -13.91 -4.77 0.68
N GLY A 33 -14.60 -3.85 0.01
CA GLY A 33 -14.15 -2.48 -0.26
C GLY A 33 -13.83 -1.70 1.02
N ASP A 34 -14.73 -1.71 2.00
CA ASP A 34 -14.53 -1.10 3.32
C ASP A 34 -13.47 -1.83 4.18
N LEU A 35 -13.14 -3.09 3.84
CA LEU A 35 -12.05 -3.88 4.43
C LEU A 35 -10.70 -3.65 3.75
N ILE A 36 -10.70 -3.11 2.52
CA ILE A 36 -9.53 -2.92 1.66
C ILE A 36 -9.12 -1.45 1.56
N ASP A 37 -9.93 -0.50 2.05
CA ASP A 37 -9.42 0.83 2.39
C ASP A 37 -8.23 0.63 3.34
N PRO A 38 -6.98 0.96 2.94
CA PRO A 38 -5.87 1.00 3.86
C PRO A 38 -6.18 2.16 4.80
N ARG A 39 -7.02 1.88 5.80
CA ARG A 39 -7.38 2.85 6.81
C ARG A 39 -6.06 3.39 7.30
N ARG A 40 -5.87 4.67 7.01
CA ARG A 40 -4.74 5.50 7.41
C ARG A 40 -4.76 5.60 8.93
N THR A 41 -4.56 4.48 9.61
CA THR A 41 -4.71 4.32 11.06
C THR A 41 -3.52 4.94 11.77
N VAL A 42 -2.35 4.94 11.12
CA VAL A 42 -1.15 5.57 11.63
C VAL A 42 -1.20 7.08 11.34
N PRO A 43 -1.10 7.95 12.38
CA PRO A 43 -0.97 9.40 12.22
C PRO A 43 0.21 9.78 11.31
N LEU A 44 0.08 10.87 10.55
CA LEU A 44 1.07 11.28 9.54
C LEU A 44 2.48 11.47 10.12
N ASP A 45 2.58 12.02 11.33
CA ASP A 45 3.82 12.27 12.07
C ASP A 45 4.56 10.98 12.47
N LYS A 46 3.87 9.83 12.49
CA LYS A 46 4.42 8.53 12.89
C LYS A 46 4.79 7.63 11.72
N ARG A 47 4.56 8.07 10.47
CA ARG A 47 4.80 7.25 9.27
C ARG A 47 6.26 7.25 8.82
N LEU A 48 7.00 8.28 9.18
CA LEU A 48 8.41 8.37 8.83
C LEU A 48 9.23 7.45 9.72
N ALA A 49 10.07 6.61 9.12
CA ALA A 49 11.05 5.84 9.87
C ALA A 49 12.05 6.80 10.54
N LYS A 50 12.23 6.62 11.85
CA LYS A 50 13.24 7.36 12.62
C LYS A 50 14.51 6.52 12.64
N LEU A 51 15.40 6.80 11.70
CA LEU A 51 16.69 6.11 11.59
C LEU A 51 17.70 6.64 12.60
N THR A 52 18.50 5.75 13.19
CA THR A 52 19.66 6.13 13.99
C THR A 52 20.75 6.75 13.10
N PRO A 53 21.69 7.52 13.66
CA PRO A 53 22.83 8.05 12.88
C PRO A 53 23.59 6.94 12.14
N GLU A 54 23.83 5.80 12.79
CA GLU A 54 24.56 4.66 12.22
C GLU A 54 23.80 4.05 11.05
N GLN A 55 22.47 3.92 11.15
CA GLN A 55 21.65 3.43 10.04
C GLN A 55 21.68 4.39 8.85
N LYS A 56 21.67 5.71 9.10
CA LYS A 56 21.75 6.71 8.01
C LYS A 56 23.10 6.64 7.31
N GLU A 57 24.19 6.54 8.07
CA GLU A 57 25.55 6.40 7.53
C GLU A 57 25.71 5.09 6.74
N GLN A 58 25.17 3.99 7.27
CA GLN A 58 25.18 2.70 6.57
C GLN A 58 24.46 2.80 5.22
N LEU A 59 23.24 3.37 5.19
CA LEU A 59 22.49 3.57 3.94
C LEU A 59 23.24 4.47 2.95
N GLN A 60 23.86 5.54 3.44
CA GLN A 60 24.67 6.43 2.61
C GLN A 60 25.88 5.70 2.02
N THR A 61 26.58 4.90 2.82
CA THR A 61 27.71 4.08 2.36
C THR A 61 27.29 3.10 1.26
N ILE A 62 26.14 2.44 1.43
CA ILE A 62 25.57 1.53 0.42
C ILE A 62 25.25 2.30 -0.87
N GLU A 63 24.61 3.46 -0.75
CA GLU A 63 24.26 4.32 -1.89
C GLU A 63 25.49 4.81 -2.65
N ASP A 64 26.48 5.36 -1.95
CA ASP A 64 27.72 5.87 -2.55
C ASP A 64 28.47 4.75 -3.27
N LYS A 65 28.54 3.56 -2.66
CA LYS A 65 29.16 2.38 -3.27
C LYS A 65 28.39 1.93 -4.53
N ALA A 66 27.07 1.91 -4.49
CA ALA A 66 26.26 1.53 -5.64
C ALA A 66 26.42 2.52 -6.79
N ILE A 67 26.33 3.84 -6.52
CA ILE A 67 26.46 4.89 -7.54
C ILE A 67 27.83 4.87 -8.21
N THR A 68 28.90 4.68 -7.43
CA THR A 68 30.27 4.74 -7.95
C THR A 68 30.67 3.51 -8.75
N ASN A 69 30.16 2.32 -8.40
CA ASN A 69 30.59 1.06 -9.01
C ASN A 69 29.60 0.49 -10.04
N PHE A 70 28.37 1.00 -10.11
CA PHE A 70 27.35 0.43 -10.99
C PHE A 70 27.66 0.66 -12.46
N VAL A 71 27.58 -0.42 -13.24
CA VAL A 71 27.66 -0.41 -14.71
C VAL A 71 26.46 -1.18 -15.25
N GLY A 72 25.60 -0.50 -15.98
CA GLY A 72 24.36 -1.09 -16.49
C GLY A 72 23.34 -0.03 -16.88
N MET A 73 22.06 -0.42 -16.86
CA MET A 73 20.98 0.51 -17.16
C MET A 73 20.64 1.36 -15.93
N ILE A 74 20.67 2.68 -16.08
CA ILE A 74 20.54 3.63 -14.96
C ILE A 74 19.16 3.59 -14.28
N ASP A 75 18.11 3.21 -15.01
CA ASP A 75 16.77 2.99 -14.46
C ASP A 75 16.72 1.85 -13.43
N GLU A 76 17.56 0.83 -13.60
CA GLU A 76 17.70 -0.25 -12.62
C GLU A 76 18.40 0.24 -11.35
N LEU A 77 19.42 1.08 -11.47
CA LEU A 77 20.09 1.72 -10.34
C LEU A 77 19.12 2.67 -9.61
N GLU A 78 18.41 3.53 -10.32
CA GLU A 78 17.40 4.44 -9.74
C GLU A 78 16.35 3.66 -8.95
N SER A 79 15.84 2.57 -9.53
CA SER A 79 14.86 1.72 -8.86
C SER A 79 15.42 1.03 -7.62
N ALA A 80 16.67 0.58 -7.66
CA ALA A 80 17.35 -0.04 -6.52
C ALA A 80 17.57 0.99 -5.39
N LEU A 81 18.07 2.19 -5.72
CA LEU A 81 18.21 3.29 -4.76
C LEU A 81 16.86 3.72 -4.18
N GLY A 82 15.81 3.75 -5.00
CA GLY A 82 14.44 3.95 -4.54
C GLY A 82 14.02 2.93 -3.49
N MET A 83 14.27 1.63 -3.75
CA MET A 83 14.04 0.54 -2.79
C MET A 83 14.84 0.76 -1.49
N LEU A 84 16.12 1.14 -1.60
CA LEU A 84 17.01 1.42 -0.46
C LEU A 84 16.42 2.51 0.44
N ARG A 85 15.98 3.62 -0.15
CA ARG A 85 15.45 4.78 0.57
C ARG A 85 14.09 4.55 1.20
N ILE A 86 13.21 3.74 0.58
CA ILE A 86 11.88 3.46 1.15
C ILE A 86 11.89 2.29 2.13
N GLY A 87 12.91 1.44 2.13
CA GLY A 87 12.90 0.15 2.81
C GLY A 87 12.62 0.21 4.31
N TYR A 88 13.23 1.15 5.05
CA TYR A 88 12.93 1.33 6.48
C TYR A 88 11.52 1.87 6.76
N HIS A 89 10.91 2.57 5.79
CA HIS A 89 9.56 3.10 5.94
C HIS A 89 8.51 2.01 5.79
N VAL A 90 8.69 1.09 4.84
CA VAL A 90 7.67 0.08 4.51
C VAL A 90 7.99 -1.31 5.05
N GLY A 91 9.27 -1.62 5.27
CA GLY A 91 9.75 -2.94 5.64
C GLY A 91 9.87 -3.91 4.46
N TRP A 92 10.64 -4.98 4.65
CA TRP A 92 10.94 -5.92 3.57
C TRP A 92 9.72 -6.69 3.08
N LYS A 93 8.70 -6.92 3.93
CA LYS A 93 7.48 -7.61 3.49
C LYS A 93 6.77 -6.87 2.36
N VAL A 94 6.70 -5.55 2.45
CA VAL A 94 6.08 -4.72 1.40
C VAL A 94 6.92 -4.72 0.13
N ILE A 95 8.25 -4.65 0.25
CA ILE A 95 9.17 -4.75 -0.90
C ILE A 95 8.90 -6.03 -1.71
N TYR A 96 8.76 -7.17 -1.03
CA TYR A 96 8.46 -8.46 -1.65
C TYR A 96 7.04 -8.59 -2.23
N MET A 97 6.13 -7.67 -1.87
CA MET A 97 4.78 -7.60 -2.46
C MET A 97 4.74 -6.71 -3.69
N VAL A 98 5.53 -5.63 -3.70
CA VAL A 98 5.58 -4.66 -4.79
C VAL A 98 6.45 -5.19 -5.94
N HIS A 99 7.55 -5.88 -5.63
CA HIS A 99 8.51 -6.35 -6.61
C HIS A 99 8.54 -7.86 -6.71
N SER A 100 8.79 -8.37 -7.92
CA SER A 100 9.01 -9.80 -8.13
C SER A 100 10.27 -10.27 -7.40
N LYS A 101 10.36 -11.56 -7.04
CA LYS A 101 11.58 -12.14 -6.44
C LYS A 101 12.83 -11.91 -7.30
N LYS A 102 12.67 -11.95 -8.64
CA LYS A 102 13.77 -11.68 -9.58
C LYS A 102 14.23 -10.22 -9.48
N THR A 103 13.29 -9.30 -9.43
CA THR A 103 13.57 -7.86 -9.28
C THR A 103 14.27 -7.55 -7.97
N VAL A 104 13.78 -8.10 -6.85
CA VAL A 104 14.41 -7.89 -5.54
C VAL A 104 15.84 -8.42 -5.53
N ARG A 105 16.11 -9.61 -6.08
CA ARG A 105 17.47 -10.14 -6.20
C ARG A 105 18.38 -9.25 -7.02
N LYS A 106 17.90 -8.74 -8.16
CA LYS A 106 18.64 -7.78 -8.98
C LYS A 106 19.01 -6.54 -8.18
N TYR A 107 18.07 -5.98 -7.41
CA TYR A 107 18.36 -4.80 -6.59
C TYR A 107 19.30 -5.11 -5.41
N GLU A 108 19.19 -6.30 -4.81
CA GLU A 108 20.16 -6.78 -3.81
C GLU A 108 21.58 -6.89 -4.38
N GLU A 109 21.72 -7.35 -5.63
CA GLU A 109 23.00 -7.44 -6.34
C GLU A 109 23.57 -6.06 -6.66
N ILE A 110 22.75 -5.12 -7.13
CA ILE A 110 23.16 -3.73 -7.43
C ILE A 110 23.65 -3.02 -6.16
N LEU A 111 22.95 -3.20 -5.06
CA LEU A 111 23.23 -2.52 -3.79
C LEU A 111 24.24 -3.28 -2.93
N ASP A 112 24.56 -4.53 -3.27
CA ASP A 112 25.38 -5.44 -2.47
C ASP A 112 24.87 -5.62 -1.03
N ILE A 113 23.57 -5.89 -0.88
CA ILE A 113 22.90 -6.09 0.42
C ILE A 113 21.98 -7.31 0.44
N LYS A 114 21.48 -7.64 1.64
CA LYS A 114 20.30 -8.49 1.83
C LYS A 114 19.17 -7.67 2.45
N VAL A 115 18.09 -7.48 1.70
CA VAL A 115 16.94 -6.64 2.09
C VAL A 115 16.35 -7.08 3.43
N ARG A 116 16.35 -8.40 3.70
CA ARG A 116 15.84 -8.98 4.96
C ARG A 116 16.72 -8.72 6.18
N GLU A 117 18.00 -8.44 5.97
CA GLU A 117 18.97 -8.16 7.04
C GLU A 117 19.03 -6.67 7.33
N ILE A 118 18.87 -5.82 6.30
CA ILE A 118 18.90 -4.37 6.44
C ILE A 118 17.58 -3.83 7.01
N PHE A 119 16.45 -4.25 6.44
CA PHE A 119 15.16 -3.64 6.75
C PHE A 119 14.35 -4.47 7.76
N PRO A 120 13.52 -3.83 8.60
CA PRO A 120 12.59 -4.54 9.45
C PRO A 120 11.52 -5.26 8.63
N GLU A 121 10.85 -6.24 9.24
CA GLU A 121 9.73 -6.95 8.62
C GLU A 121 8.57 -6.02 8.24
N ARG A 122 8.28 -5.05 9.12
CA ARG A 122 7.31 -3.97 8.89
C ARG A 122 7.91 -2.64 9.30
N GLY A 123 7.77 -1.65 8.42
CA GLY A 123 8.10 -0.26 8.74
C GLY A 123 6.87 0.53 9.20
N PRO A 124 7.05 1.77 9.69
CA PRO A 124 5.95 2.61 10.21
C PRO A 124 4.91 3.02 9.15
N SER A 125 5.22 2.85 7.87
CA SER A 125 4.35 3.13 6.72
C SER A 125 3.85 1.86 6.02
N ALA A 126 3.99 0.69 6.65
CA ALA A 126 3.62 -0.59 6.04
C ALA A 126 2.09 -0.78 5.89
N ASP A 127 1.29 -0.07 6.70
CA ASP A 127 -0.18 -0.06 6.68
C ASP A 127 -0.77 0.42 5.35
N ARG A 128 0.01 1.18 4.56
CA ARG A 128 -0.36 1.62 3.21
C ARG A 128 -0.44 0.49 2.19
N SER A 129 0.13 -0.68 2.49
CA SER A 129 0.13 -1.83 1.58
C SER A 129 -1.12 -2.68 1.76
N VAL A 130 -2.04 -2.59 0.79
CA VAL A 130 -3.23 -3.47 0.70
C VAL A 130 -2.82 -4.95 0.70
N GLY A 131 -1.77 -5.29 -0.05
CA GLY A 131 -1.24 -6.66 -0.09
C GLY A 131 -0.85 -7.16 1.31
N LEU A 132 -0.23 -6.30 2.11
CA LEU A 132 0.20 -6.65 3.46
C LEU A 132 -0.99 -6.86 4.39
N ALA A 133 -2.00 -6.00 4.29
CA ALA A 133 -3.24 -6.15 5.04
C ALA A 133 -3.97 -7.45 4.70
N LEU A 134 -3.93 -7.89 3.44
CA LEU A 134 -4.47 -9.19 3.03
C LEU A 134 -3.62 -10.34 3.59
N ALA A 135 -2.30 -10.25 3.52
CA ALA A 135 -1.42 -11.28 4.07
C ALA A 135 -1.59 -11.50 5.58
N ASP A 136 -1.85 -10.45 6.34
CA ASP A 136 -2.20 -10.56 7.76
C ASP A 136 -3.49 -11.35 7.98
N LYS A 137 -4.50 -11.12 7.15
CA LYS A 137 -5.81 -11.77 7.27
C LYS A 137 -5.77 -13.25 6.87
N PHE A 138 -5.00 -13.61 5.84
CA PHE A 138 -4.91 -14.98 5.35
C PHE A 138 -3.82 -15.83 6.03
N SER A 139 -3.11 -15.26 7.02
CA SER A 139 -2.00 -15.88 7.79
C SER A 139 -0.89 -16.55 6.96
N ASN A 140 -0.87 -16.36 5.64
CA ASN A 140 0.11 -16.96 4.72
C ASN A 140 0.66 -15.91 3.74
N PHE A 141 1.73 -15.24 4.17
CA PHE A 141 2.42 -14.21 3.42
C PHE A 141 2.89 -14.69 2.03
N TRP A 142 3.45 -15.90 1.96
CA TRP A 142 4.04 -16.40 0.71
C TRP A 142 3.02 -16.74 -0.36
N LYS A 143 1.81 -17.15 0.03
CA LYS A 143 0.68 -17.33 -0.90
C LYS A 143 0.21 -16.00 -1.49
N VAL A 144 0.31 -14.91 -0.73
CA VAL A 144 -0.03 -13.57 -1.21
C VAL A 144 1.03 -13.08 -2.19
N VAL A 145 2.31 -13.21 -1.83
CA VAL A 145 3.46 -12.82 -2.67
C VAL A 145 3.52 -13.60 -3.98
N SER A 146 3.20 -14.89 -3.96
CA SER A 146 3.13 -15.72 -5.17
C SER A 146 1.89 -15.46 -6.03
N GLY A 147 0.91 -14.70 -5.53
CA GLY A 147 -0.35 -14.44 -6.22
C GLY A 147 -1.31 -15.64 -6.24
N GLU A 148 -1.06 -16.68 -5.42
CA GLU A 148 -1.92 -17.86 -5.31
C GLU A 148 -3.31 -17.54 -4.74
N ILE A 149 -3.46 -16.42 -4.04
CA ILE A 149 -4.76 -15.94 -3.57
C ILE A 149 -5.49 -15.27 -4.73
N LYS A 150 -6.53 -15.96 -5.22
CA LYS A 150 -7.51 -15.38 -6.14
C LYS A 150 -8.35 -14.35 -5.37
N ILE A 151 -8.22 -13.09 -5.79
CA ILE A 151 -9.08 -12.01 -5.33
C ILE A 151 -9.99 -11.72 -6.50
N ASP A 152 -11.26 -12.09 -6.37
CA ASP A 152 -12.28 -11.75 -7.37
C ASP A 152 -12.39 -10.22 -7.45
N HIS A 153 -12.48 -9.66 -8.66
CA HIS A 153 -12.60 -8.22 -8.93
C HIS A 153 -11.39 -7.34 -8.54
N ARG A 154 -10.16 -7.88 -8.51
CA ARG A 154 -8.91 -7.15 -8.17
C ARG A 154 -8.75 -5.78 -8.85
N ARG A 155 -9.20 -5.62 -10.10
CA ARG A 155 -9.03 -4.37 -10.89
C ARG A 155 -9.94 -3.22 -10.45
N GLU A 156 -11.00 -3.50 -9.70
CA GLU A 156 -11.98 -2.50 -9.26
C GLU A 156 -11.62 -1.87 -7.91
N ILE A 157 -10.54 -2.34 -7.28
CA ILE A 157 -10.15 -2.00 -5.90
C ILE A 157 -8.85 -1.15 -5.86
N ILE A 158 -8.27 -0.84 -7.03
CA ILE A 158 -7.02 -0.07 -7.17
C ILE A 158 -7.33 1.34 -7.66
#